data_AF-A0A537L4L3-F1
#
_entry.id   AF-A0A537L4L3-F1
#
_cell.length_a   1.000
_cell.length_b   1.000
_cell.length_c   1.000
_cell.angle_alpha   90.00
_cell.angle_beta   90.00
_cell.angle_gamma   90.00
#
_symmetry.space_group_name_H-M   'P 1'
#
loop_
_entity.id
_entity.type
_entity.pdbx_description
1 polymer ?
#
loop_
_entity_poly.entity_id
_entity_poly.type
_entity_poly.pdbx_seq_one_letter_code
_entity_poly.pdbx_strand_id
1 'polypeptide(L)'
;MSLSLTPSASCIAILSGNADLFTSRAGFNQDLGIDVNGTIAGWKESGGFAGVFSPNAAYLQTAVQLSAGTTYTIKLRWKTNIPASTATVYAGAGNGPYSPTRLTAELYGC
;
A
#
# COMPACT_ATOMS: atom_id res chain seq x y z
N MET A 1 -0.11 7.88 -2.53
CA MET A 1 1.20 7.80 -3.21
C MET A 1 1.06 6.99 -4.48
N SER A 2 1.77 7.35 -5.55
CA SER A 2 1.65 6.69 -6.86
C SER A 2 2.99 6.67 -7.60
N LEU A 3 3.17 5.67 -8.45
CA LEU A 3 4.23 5.61 -9.47
C LEU A 3 3.61 5.32 -10.83
N SER A 4 4.29 5.77 -11.89
CA SER A 4 3.94 5.48 -13.27
C SER A 4 5.14 4.85 -13.96
N LEU A 5 4.93 3.78 -14.71
CA LEU A 5 5.98 3.13 -15.49
C LEU A 5 5.43 2.56 -16.80
N THR A 6 6.29 2.49 -17.80
CA THR A 6 6.00 1.90 -19.12
C THR A 6 7.18 1.00 -19.48
N PRO A 7 7.07 -0.33 -19.36
CA PRO A 7 8.19 -1.22 -19.63
C PRO A 7 8.43 -1.34 -21.15
N SER A 8 9.69 -1.45 -21.56
CA SER A 8 10.08 -1.62 -22.98
C SER A 8 9.88 -3.05 -23.49
N ALA A 9 9.85 -4.04 -22.61
CA ALA A 9 9.57 -5.44 -22.89
C ALA A 9 8.55 -5.99 -21.88
N SER A 10 7.84 -7.06 -22.23
CA SER A 10 6.90 -7.70 -21.31
C SER A 10 7.68 -8.41 -20.21
N CYS A 11 7.33 -8.14 -18.95
CA CYS A 11 8.13 -8.58 -17.82
C CYS A 11 7.30 -8.68 -16.53
N ILE A 12 7.92 -9.18 -15.46
CA ILE A 12 7.31 -9.22 -14.13
C ILE A 12 7.73 -7.99 -13.34
N ALA A 13 6.79 -7.33 -12.68
CA ALA A 13 7.09 -6.35 -11.64
C ALA A 13 6.81 -6.94 -10.26
N ILE A 14 7.80 -6.90 -9.37
CA ILE A 14 7.61 -7.08 -7.94
C ILE A 14 7.28 -5.72 -7.36
N LEU A 15 6.02 -5.57 -6.95
CA LEU A 15 5.52 -4.36 -6.32
C LEU A 15 5.57 -4.53 -4.81
N SER A 16 6.24 -3.61 -4.11
CA SER A 16 6.29 -3.58 -2.66
C SER A 16 5.81 -2.25 -2.12
N GLY A 17 5.01 -2.30 -1.06
CA GLY A 17 4.45 -1.13 -0.40
C GLY A 17 4.55 -1.26 1.11
N ASN A 18 4.96 -0.19 1.79
CA ASN A 18 4.96 -0.14 3.24
C ASN A 18 4.36 1.17 3.77
N ALA A 19 3.67 1.06 4.90
CA ALA A 19 3.17 2.20 5.67
C ALA A 19 2.91 1.76 7.12
N ASP A 20 3.21 2.64 8.07
CA ASP A 20 2.75 2.48 9.45
C ASP A 20 1.37 3.10 9.56
N LEU A 21 0.34 2.28 9.76
CA LEU A 21 -1.05 2.73 9.71
C LEU A 21 -1.67 2.74 11.11
N PHE A 22 -2.56 3.70 11.35
CA PHE A 22 -3.38 3.73 12.56
C PHE A 22 -4.69 4.50 12.34
N THR A 23 -5.58 4.38 13.32
CA THR A 23 -6.78 5.21 13.48
C THR A 23 -6.74 5.96 14.81
N SER A 24 -7.46 7.08 14.88
CA SER A 24 -7.75 7.81 16.12
C SER A 24 -8.91 7.20 16.92
N ARG A 25 -9.36 6.00 16.55
CA ARG A 25 -10.48 5.28 17.15
C ARG A 25 -10.15 3.79 17.23
N ALA A 26 -10.46 3.19 18.37
CA ALA A 26 -10.35 1.74 18.56
C ALA A 26 -11.46 1.01 17.78
N GLY A 27 -11.28 -0.30 17.60
CA GLY A 27 -12.19 -1.21 16.92
C GLY A 27 -11.97 -1.31 15.41
N PHE A 28 -10.84 -0.82 14.88
CA PHE A 28 -10.56 -0.85 13.45
C PHE A 28 -9.13 -1.32 13.19
N ASN A 29 -8.96 -2.31 12.31
CA ASN A 29 -7.68 -2.54 11.66
C ASN A 29 -7.64 -1.75 10.35
N GLN A 30 -6.42 -1.41 9.92
CA GLN A 30 -6.17 -0.71 8.66
C GLN A 30 -5.55 -1.70 7.67
N ASP A 31 -6.11 -1.80 6.47
CA ASP A 31 -5.56 -2.60 5.38
C ASP A 31 -4.72 -1.71 4.47
N LEU A 32 -3.52 -2.15 4.13
CA LEU A 32 -2.66 -1.59 3.08
C LEU A 32 -2.87 -2.37 1.77
N GLY A 33 -3.04 -1.68 0.66
CA GLY A 33 -3.23 -2.29 -0.65
C GLY A 33 -2.36 -1.67 -1.73
N ILE A 34 -2.12 -2.46 -2.77
CA ILE A 34 -1.49 -2.01 -4.01
C ILE A 34 -2.55 -2.08 -5.11
N ASP A 35 -2.75 -0.96 -5.78
CA ASP A 35 -3.63 -0.78 -6.94
C ASP A 35 -2.80 -0.68 -8.22
N VAL A 36 -3.22 -1.37 -9.27
CA VAL A 36 -2.63 -1.31 -10.61
C VAL A 36 -3.76 -0.94 -11.57
N ASN A 37 -3.68 0.27 -12.14
CA ASN A 37 -4.68 0.80 -13.07
C ASN A 37 -6.14 0.75 -12.54
N GLY A 38 -6.34 1.02 -11.24
CA GLY A 38 -7.68 0.97 -10.62
C GLY A 38 -8.14 -0.43 -10.19
N THR A 39 -7.31 -1.45 -10.39
CA THR A 39 -7.57 -2.82 -9.90
C THR A 39 -6.65 -3.17 -8.74
N ILE A 40 -7.21 -3.69 -7.65
CA ILE A 40 -6.41 -4.11 -6.49
C ILE A 40 -5.63 -5.38 -6.80
N ALA A 41 -4.31 -5.32 -6.65
CA ALA A 41 -3.39 -6.46 -6.78
C ALA A 41 -3.19 -7.23 -5.46
N GLY A 42 -3.55 -6.64 -4.31
CA GLY A 42 -3.52 -7.31 -3.01
C GLY A 42 -3.87 -6.40 -1.84
N TRP A 43 -4.18 -7.02 -0.71
CA TRP A 43 -4.40 -6.36 0.59
C TRP A 43 -3.55 -7.03 1.68
N LYS A 44 -3.08 -6.24 2.63
CA LYS A 44 -2.46 -6.68 3.88
C LYS A 44 -3.05 -5.89 5.05
N GLU A 45 -3.64 -6.57 6.02
CA GLU A 45 -4.05 -5.96 7.28
C GLU A 45 -2.82 -5.58 8.12
N SER A 46 -2.76 -4.37 8.66
CA SER A 46 -1.66 -3.89 9.52
C SER A 46 -1.70 -4.61 10.88
N GLY A 47 -2.78 -4.44 11.64
CA GLY A 47 -2.96 -4.99 12.99
C GLY A 47 -2.88 -3.88 14.04
N GLY A 48 -4.04 -3.39 14.48
CA GLY A 48 -4.15 -2.27 15.42
C GLY A 48 -5.52 -2.16 16.09
N PHE A 49 -6.34 -3.22 16.02
CA PHE A 49 -7.76 -3.20 16.32
C PHE A 49 -8.12 -2.56 17.66
N ALA A 50 -7.44 -2.93 18.74
CA ALA A 50 -7.71 -2.40 20.08
C ALA A 50 -7.06 -1.04 20.37
N GLY A 51 -6.12 -0.60 19.52
CA GLY A 51 -5.30 0.58 19.74
C GLY A 51 -5.95 1.87 19.25
N VAL A 52 -5.54 2.99 19.85
CA VAL A 52 -5.83 4.35 19.40
C VAL A 52 -4.49 5.06 19.26
N PHE A 53 -4.25 5.78 18.15
CA PHE A 53 -2.94 6.42 17.91
C PHE A 53 -1.77 5.44 18.08
N SER A 54 -1.96 4.20 17.62
CA SER A 54 -0.99 3.12 17.73
C SER A 54 -0.55 2.69 16.32
N PRO A 55 0.39 3.41 15.68
CA PRO A 55 0.92 3.05 14.36
C PRO A 55 1.40 1.61 14.33
N ASN A 56 0.94 0.87 13.33
CA ASN A 56 1.38 -0.49 13.09
C ASN A 56 1.91 -0.65 11.66
N ALA A 57 3.12 -1.18 11.55
CA ALA A 57 3.78 -1.40 10.28
C ALA A 57 3.05 -2.44 9.43
N ALA A 58 2.67 -2.04 8.21
CA ALA A 58 2.17 -2.94 7.18
C ALA A 58 3.16 -2.98 6.02
N TYR A 59 3.41 -4.19 5.52
CA TYR A 59 4.17 -4.44 4.30
C TYR A 59 3.37 -5.38 3.40
N LEU A 60 3.17 -4.96 2.15
CA LEU A 60 2.55 -5.78 1.11
C LEU A 60 3.52 -5.93 -0.06
N GLN A 61 3.70 -7.15 -0.54
CA GLN A 61 4.42 -7.45 -1.76
C GLN A 61 3.56 -8.32 -2.67
N THR A 62 3.53 -8.00 -3.96
CA THR A 62 2.81 -8.77 -4.97
C THR A 62 3.57 -8.74 -6.30
N ALA A 63 3.41 -9.79 -7.10
CA ALA A 63 3.98 -9.88 -8.44
C ALA A 63 2.89 -9.64 -9.48
N VAL A 64 3.17 -8.78 -10.46
CA VAL A 64 2.25 -8.50 -11.57
C VAL A 64 2.95 -8.65 -12.91
N GLN A 65 2.26 -9.23 -13.88
CA GLN A 65 2.73 -9.28 -15.27
C GLN A 65 2.47 -7.92 -15.92
N LEU A 66 3.48 -7.37 -16.57
CA LEU A 66 3.40 -6.15 -17.34
C LEU A 66 3.64 -6.43 -18.83
N SER A 67 2.90 -5.73 -19.68
CA SER A 67 3.04 -5.80 -21.13
C SER A 67 3.92 -4.67 -21.66
N ALA A 68 4.78 -4.98 -22.63
CA ALA A 68 5.60 -3.99 -23.33
C ALA A 68 4.76 -2.81 -23.86
N GLY A 69 5.28 -1.59 -23.72
CA GLY A 69 4.67 -0.37 -24.25
C GLY A 69 3.38 0.08 -23.54
N THR A 70 2.92 -0.65 -22.52
CA THR A 70 1.71 -0.29 -21.77
C THR A 70 2.08 0.55 -20.54
N THR A 71 1.47 1.72 -20.39
CA THR A 71 1.68 2.56 -19.19
C THR A 71 0.82 2.06 -18.04
N TYR A 72 1.46 1.82 -16.90
CA TYR A 72 0.82 1.40 -15.66
C TYR A 72 0.91 2.52 -14.62
N THR A 73 -0.23 2.87 -14.03
CA THR A 73 -0.30 3.68 -12.83
C THR A 73 -0.52 2.78 -11.63
N ILE A 74 0.45 2.78 -10.72
CA ILE A 74 0.43 1.94 -9.52
C ILE A 74 0.28 2.84 -8.29
N LYS A 75 -0.63 2.51 -7.37
CA LYS A 75 -0.94 3.35 -6.20
C LYS A 75 -0.97 2.54 -4.92
N LEU A 76 -0.54 3.16 -3.82
CA LEU A 76 -0.92 2.67 -2.50
C LEU A 76 -2.37 3.05 -2.20
N ARG A 77 -3.07 2.13 -1.56
CA ARG A 77 -4.44 2.28 -1.07
C ARG A 77 -4.48 1.86 0.38
N TRP A 78 -5.44 2.39 1.13
CA TRP A 78 -5.76 1.89 2.45
C TRP A 78 -7.23 2.04 2.77
N LYS A 79 -7.72 1.16 3.64
CA LYS A 79 -9.09 1.17 4.15
C LYS A 79 -9.12 0.64 5.58
N THR A 80 -10.24 0.78 6.26
CA THR A 80 -10.52 -0.01 7.47
C THR A 80 -11.00 -1.41 7.07
N ASN A 81 -10.78 -2.40 7.95
CA ASN A 81 -11.21 -3.78 7.73
C ASN A 81 -12.75 -3.96 7.80
N ILE A 82 -13.44 -3.04 8.48
CA ILE A 82 -14.91 -2.95 8.55
C ILE A 82 -15.37 -1.53 8.16
N PRO A 83 -16.66 -1.34 7.79
CA PRO A 83 -17.20 -0.01 7.53
C PRO A 83 -16.94 0.95 8.69
N ALA A 84 -16.31 2.08 8.41
CA ALA A 84 -15.96 3.08 9.41
C ALA A 84 -16.42 4.46 8.94
N SER A 85 -17.67 4.81 9.22
CA SER A 85 -18.28 6.08 8.76
C SER A 85 -17.57 7.33 9.32
N THR A 86 -16.87 7.19 10.44
CA THR A 86 -16.25 8.31 11.16
C THR A 86 -14.81 8.02 11.60
N ALA A 87 -14.16 6.97 11.09
CA ALA A 87 -12.74 6.72 11.34
C ALA A 87 -11.89 7.14 10.13
N THR A 88 -10.75 7.76 10.40
CA THR A 88 -9.75 8.10 9.39
C THR A 88 -8.52 7.23 9.59
N VAL A 89 -8.02 6.65 8.50
CA VAL A 89 -6.73 5.95 8.49
C VAL A 89 -5.64 6.98 8.23
N TYR A 90 -4.65 7.00 9.12
CA TYR A 90 -3.46 7.82 9.01
C TYR A 90 -2.24 6.96 8.68
N ALA A 91 -1.22 7.57 8.08
CA ALA A 91 0.05 6.92 7.78
C ALA A 91 1.20 7.67 8.45
N GLY A 92 2.12 6.93 9.08
CA GLY A 92 3.31 7.41 9.78
C GLY A 92 3.32 7.10 11.28
N ALA A 93 4.50 7.18 11.89
CA ALA A 93 4.71 7.10 13.32
C ALA A 93 5.81 8.08 13.75
N GLY A 94 5.62 8.73 14.90
CA GLY A 94 6.56 9.71 15.45
C GLY A 94 6.68 11.01 14.65
N ASN A 95 7.69 11.82 14.99
CA ASN A 95 8.03 13.09 14.32
C ASN A 95 9.43 12.98 13.68
N GLY A 96 9.52 12.70 12.38
CA GLY A 96 10.80 12.56 11.67
C GLY A 96 10.81 11.47 10.59
N PRO A 97 11.97 11.07 10.03
CA PRO A 97 12.08 10.07 8.96
C PRO A 97 11.90 8.62 9.45
N TYR A 98 11.30 8.41 10.62
CA TYR A 98 11.24 7.09 11.29
C TYR A 98 10.28 6.11 10.60
N SER A 99 9.25 6.62 9.92
CA SER A 99 8.16 5.81 9.36
C SER A 99 7.78 6.24 7.95
N PRO A 100 8.71 6.17 6.98
CA PRO A 100 8.43 6.58 5.62
C PRO A 100 7.42 5.63 4.97
N THR A 101 6.42 6.20 4.30
CA THR A 101 5.56 5.44 3.39
C THR A 101 6.29 5.23 2.07
N ARG A 102 6.44 3.99 1.60
CA ARG A 102 7.12 3.67 0.33
C ARG A 102 6.28 2.77 -0.57
N LEU A 103 6.50 2.92 -1.87
CA LEU A 103 5.98 2.11 -2.96
C LEU A 103 7.14 1.95 -3.93
N THR A 104 7.46 0.70 -4.24
CA THR A 104 8.57 0.33 -5.11
C THR A 104 8.05 -0.60 -6.19
N ALA A 105 8.60 -0.48 -7.39
CA ALA A 105 8.46 -1.46 -8.45
C ALA A 105 9.86 -1.93 -8.86
N GLU A 106 10.13 -3.21 -8.68
CA GLU A 106 11.33 -3.87 -9.20
C GLU A 106 10.95 -4.69 -10.42
N LEU A 107 11.63 -4.46 -11.53
CA LEU A 107 11.30 -5.03 -12.82
C LEU A 107 12.26 -6.17 -13.16
N TYR A 108 11.72 -7.31 -13.59
CA TYR A 108 12.48 -8.54 -13.86
C TYR A 108 12.15 -9.09 -15.24
N GLY A 109 13.18 -9.24 -16.08
CA GLY A 109 13.03 -9.75 -17.45
C GLY A 109 12.56 -8.72 -18.47
N CYS A 110 12.66 -7.43 -18.12
CA CYS A 110 12.74 -6.35 -19.10
C CYS A 110 14.24 -6.01 -19.32
#